data_AF-A0A314Z0R0-F1
#
_entry.id   AF-A0A314Z0R0-F1
#
_cell.length_a   1.000
_cell.length_b   1.000
_cell.length_c   1.000
_cell.angle_alpha   90.00
_cell.angle_beta   90.00
_cell.angle_gamma   90.00
#
_symmetry.space_group_name_H-M   'P 1'
#
loop_
_entity.id
_entity.type
_entity.pdbx_description
1 polymer ?
#
loop_
_entity_poly.entity_id
_entity_poly.type
_entity_poly.pdbx_seq_one_letter_code
_entity_poly.pdbx_strand_id
1 'polypeptide(L)'
;MASSLQRLSSHARLFRTSVASGSRPFSADALVEYMPGEIGKVSGIPDEHLRRRVVIYSPARTASQQGSGKVGKWKINFVSHTKVWLFSLL
;
A
#
# COMPACT_ATOMS: atom_id res chain seq x y z
N MET A 1 -52.80 15.15 -34.36
CA MET A 1 -51.61 15.79 -34.95
C MET A 1 -50.46 14.78 -34.98
N ALA A 2 -49.57 14.92 -35.96
CA ALA A 2 -48.90 13.83 -36.68
C ALA A 2 -47.64 13.22 -36.03
N SER A 3 -47.50 11.91 -36.29
CA SER A 3 -46.31 11.07 -36.51
C SER A 3 -45.17 10.99 -35.47
N SER A 4 -45.05 9.78 -34.94
CA SER A 4 -43.86 9.17 -34.33
C SER A 4 -42.65 9.19 -35.27
N LEU A 5 -41.51 9.72 -34.81
CA LEU A 5 -40.22 9.56 -35.45
C LEU A 5 -39.50 8.36 -34.85
N GLN A 6 -39.65 7.21 -35.50
CA GLN A 6 -38.68 6.13 -35.40
C GLN A 6 -37.46 6.50 -36.24
N ARG A 7 -36.27 6.52 -35.62
CA ARG A 7 -35.03 6.43 -36.38
C ARG A 7 -34.03 5.57 -35.60
N LEU A 8 -33.99 4.31 -35.99
CA LEU A 8 -32.86 3.43 -35.72
C LEU A 8 -31.60 4.03 -36.33
N SER A 9 -30.50 4.00 -35.58
CA SER A 9 -29.20 3.68 -36.16
C SER A 9 -28.35 2.99 -35.10
N SER A 10 -28.40 1.66 -35.15
CA SER A 10 -27.44 0.74 -34.56
C SER A 10 -26.06 0.96 -35.16
N HIS A 11 -25.11 1.51 -34.40
CA HIS A 11 -23.71 1.55 -34.80
C HIS A 11 -22.76 1.09 -33.68
N ALA A 12 -21.96 0.10 -34.09
CA ALA A 12 -20.62 -0.22 -33.62
C ALA A 12 -20.44 -0.76 -32.20
N ARG A 13 -20.59 -2.09 -32.12
CA ARG A 13 -19.51 -3.03 -31.74
C ARG A 13 -18.41 -2.48 -30.81
N LEU A 14 -18.40 -3.04 -29.60
CA LEU A 14 -17.25 -3.69 -28.96
C LEU A 14 -15.95 -2.88 -28.86
N PHE A 15 -15.81 -2.16 -27.75
CA PHE A 15 -14.53 -2.16 -27.04
C PHE A 15 -14.69 -2.94 -25.74
N ARG A 16 -14.71 -4.28 -25.87
CA ARG A 16 -14.27 -5.14 -24.78
C ARG A 16 -12.77 -4.87 -24.60
N THR A 17 -12.42 -3.87 -23.79
CA THR A 17 -11.09 -3.80 -23.20
C THR A 17 -11.05 -4.88 -22.13
N SER A 18 -10.67 -6.09 -22.53
CA SER A 18 -10.14 -7.07 -21.59
C SER A 18 -8.80 -6.55 -21.07
N VAL A 19 -8.82 -5.63 -20.11
CA VAL A 19 -7.70 -5.44 -19.19
C VAL A 19 -7.76 -6.55 -18.17
N ALA A 20 -7.56 -7.78 -18.65
CA ALA A 20 -7.30 -8.90 -17.78
C ALA A 20 -5.85 -8.80 -17.31
N SER A 21 -5.71 -8.89 -15.99
CA SER A 21 -4.58 -9.54 -15.34
C SER A 21 -3.26 -8.78 -15.37
N GLY A 22 -3.14 -7.84 -14.45
CA GLY A 22 -1.86 -7.23 -14.10
C GLY A 22 -1.82 -6.56 -12.73
N SER A 23 -2.76 -6.85 -11.83
CA SER A 23 -2.60 -6.48 -10.42
C SER A 23 -1.53 -7.39 -9.81
N ARG A 24 -0.25 -7.10 -10.08
CA ARG A 24 0.79 -7.53 -9.15
C ARG A 24 0.47 -6.80 -7.85
N PRO A 25 0.14 -7.50 -6.75
CA PRO A 25 0.09 -6.83 -5.46
C PRO A 25 1.46 -6.19 -5.24
N PHE A 26 1.47 -4.99 -4.65
CA PHE A 26 2.68 -4.33 -4.16
C PHE A 26 3.29 -5.18 -3.03
N SER A 27 3.92 -6.26 -3.44
CA SER A 27 4.78 -7.16 -2.67
C SER A 27 5.74 -7.74 -3.69
N ALA A 28 6.60 -6.86 -4.22
CA ALA A 28 7.85 -7.32 -4.75
C ALA A 28 8.63 -7.87 -3.55
N ASP A 29 8.82 -9.19 -3.49
CA ASP A 29 9.98 -9.73 -2.79
C ASP A 29 11.20 -9.11 -3.48
N ALA A 30 11.73 -8.07 -2.85
CA ALA A 30 12.89 -7.35 -3.36
C ALA A 30 14.07 -8.31 -3.25
N LEU A 31 14.52 -8.85 -4.40
CA LEU A 31 15.85 -9.42 -4.52
C LEU A 31 16.84 -8.28 -4.24
N VAL A 32 17.35 -8.22 -3.01
CA VAL A 32 18.31 -7.20 -2.56
C VAL A 32 19.67 -7.55 -3.18
N GLU A 33 19.95 -7.00 -4.36
CA GLU A 33 21.30 -6.94 -4.91
C GLU A 33 22.07 -5.86 -4.14
N TYR A 34 23.17 -6.27 -3.49
CA TYR A 34 23.91 -5.46 -2.54
C TYR A 34 24.85 -4.48 -3.25
N MET A 35 24.54 -3.19 -3.20
CA MET A 35 25.38 -2.14 -3.77
C MET A 35 26.34 -1.56 -2.71
N PRO A 36 27.65 -1.44 -2.99
CA PRO A 36 28.58 -0.77 -2.10
C PRO A 36 28.20 0.72 -1.99
N GLY A 37 27.97 1.18 -0.75
CA GLY A 37 27.52 2.55 -0.45
C GLY A 37 26.07 2.66 0.04
N GLU A 38 25.37 1.55 0.24
CA GLU A 38 24.05 1.56 0.89
C GLU A 38 24.11 2.22 2.28
N ILE A 39 23.25 3.24 2.47
CA ILE A 39 23.13 4.03 3.71
C ILE A 39 22.88 3.12 4.93
N GLY A 40 22.18 2.00 4.72
CA GLY A 40 21.94 0.98 5.75
C GLY A 40 23.24 0.45 6.37
N LYS A 41 24.30 0.23 5.59
CA LYS A 41 25.57 -0.34 6.08
C LYS A 41 26.44 0.64 6.86
N VAL A 42 26.37 1.93 6.51
CA VAL A 42 27.15 2.99 7.19
C VAL A 42 26.45 3.45 8.48
N SER A 43 25.14 3.20 8.61
CA SER A 43 24.33 3.64 9.74
C SER A 43 24.60 2.92 11.07
N GLY A 44 25.37 1.82 11.08
CA GLY A 44 25.60 1.00 12.26
C GLY A 44 24.40 0.14 12.68
N ILE A 45 23.33 0.09 11.86
CA ILE A 45 22.17 -0.78 12.09
C ILE A 45 22.55 -2.24 11.77
N PRO A 46 22.24 -3.21 12.66
CA PRO A 46 22.51 -4.63 12.39
C PRO A 46 21.81 -5.12 11.11
N ASP A 47 22.46 -6.03 10.38
CA ASP A 47 21.98 -6.56 9.10
C ASP A 47 20.59 -7.22 9.20
N GLU A 48 20.29 -7.82 10.34
CA GLU A 48 18.99 -8.40 10.65
C GLU A 48 17.86 -7.37 10.59
N HIS A 49 18.14 -6.12 10.96
CA HIS A 49 17.16 -5.03 10.97
C HIS A 49 17.00 -4.40 9.58
N LEU A 50 18.04 -4.43 8.74
CA LEU A 50 18.00 -3.94 7.36
C LEU A 50 17.05 -4.77 6.48
N ARG A 51 16.86 -6.05 6.82
CA ARG A 51 15.95 -6.98 6.12
C ARG A 51 14.51 -6.93 6.64
N ARG A 52 14.22 -6.15 7.69
CA ARG A 52 12.86 -6.08 8.26
C ARG A 52 11.91 -5.35 7.33
N ARG A 53 10.70 -5.90 7.18
CA ARG A 53 9.65 -5.28 6.37
C ARG A 53 9.05 -4.09 7.12
N VAL A 54 8.82 -3.00 6.38
CA VAL A 54 8.17 -1.79 6.87
C VAL A 54 6.84 -1.55 6.17
N VAL A 55 5.93 -0.90 6.89
CA VAL A 55 4.67 -0.35 6.36
C VAL A 55 4.76 1.16 6.44
N ILE A 56 4.64 1.81 5.28
CA ILE A 56 4.58 3.26 5.17
C ILE A 56 3.11 3.64 4.98
N TYR A 57 2.56 4.45 5.89
CA TYR A 57 1.14 4.80 5.88
C TYR A 57 0.89 6.21 6.40
N SER A 58 -0.23 6.79 6.00
CA SER A 58 -0.80 7.97 6.64
C SER A 58 -1.74 7.51 7.78
N PRO A 59 -1.55 7.97 9.03
CA PRO A 59 -2.40 7.58 10.13
C PRO A 59 -3.84 8.04 9.94
N ALA A 60 -4.77 7.13 10.20
CA ALA A 60 -6.18 7.47 10.30
C ALA A 60 -6.42 8.36 11.53
N ARG A 61 -7.49 9.15 11.47
CA ARG A 61 -7.97 9.92 12.63
C ARG A 61 -8.47 8.95 13.71
N THR A 62 -8.10 9.21 14.96
CA THR A 62 -8.63 8.46 16.11
C THR A 62 -10.13 8.72 16.26
N ALA A 63 -10.95 7.66 16.19
CA ALA A 63 -12.42 7.78 16.19
C ALA A 63 -12.98 8.47 17.45
N SER A 64 -12.38 8.22 18.61
CA SER A 64 -12.83 8.77 19.90
C SER A 64 -12.43 10.22 20.15
N GLN A 65 -11.53 10.79 19.35
CA GLN A 65 -11.01 12.14 19.55
C GLN A 65 -11.43 13.06 18.41
N GLN A 66 -11.85 14.28 18.75
CA GLN A 66 -12.06 15.34 17.77
C GLN A 66 -10.72 16.04 17.51
N GLY A 67 -10.34 16.14 16.24
CA GLY A 67 -9.11 16.79 15.82
C GLY A 67 -8.41 16.07 14.67
N SER A 68 -7.82 16.85 13.77
CA SER A 68 -7.09 16.34 12.59
C SER A 68 -5.56 16.49 12.72
N GLY A 69 -5.05 17.00 13.83
CA GLY A 69 -3.62 17.34 13.98
C GLY A 69 -2.64 16.15 13.85
N LYS A 70 -3.15 14.91 13.88
CA LYS A 70 -2.39 13.67 13.71
C LYS A 70 -2.49 13.08 12.29
N VAL A 71 -3.36 13.61 11.44
CA VAL A 71 -3.59 13.17 10.06
C VAL A 71 -2.66 13.95 9.11
N GLY A 72 -2.29 13.34 7.98
CA GLY A 72 -1.45 14.00 6.95
C GLY A 72 0.06 13.91 7.16
N LYS A 73 0.53 13.30 8.26
CA LYS A 73 1.95 12.97 8.50
C LYS A 73 2.22 11.53 8.11
N TRP A 74 3.17 11.28 7.22
CA TRP A 74 3.59 9.93 6.87
C TRP A 74 4.32 9.27 8.05
N LYS A 75 4.02 7.99 8.29
CA LYS A 75 4.68 7.18 9.32
C LYS A 75 5.22 5.90 8.72
N ILE A 76 6.33 5.45 9.28
CA ILE A 76 6.95 4.16 9.01
C ILE A 76 6.72 3.30 10.25
N ASN A 77 6.13 2.13 10.09
CA ASN A 77 6.02 1.14 11.14
C ASN A 77 6.74 -0.14 10.71
N PHE A 78 7.43 -0.79 11.61
CA PHE A 78 7.99 -2.11 11.36
C PHE A 78 6.89 -3.14 11.55
N VAL A 79 6.78 -4.10 10.63
CA VAL A 79 5.94 -5.27 10.89
C VAL A 79 6.61 -6.00 12.03
N SER A 80 6.02 -6.00 13.23
CA SER A 80 6.64 -6.63 14.39
C SER A 80 6.72 -8.13 14.18
N HIS A 81 7.94 -8.68 14.14
CA HIS A 81 8.19 -10.12 14.06
C HIS A 81 8.01 -10.83 15.41
N THR A 82 7.89 -10.06 16.51
CA THR A 82 8.04 -10.57 17.88
C THR A 82 6.77 -10.32 18.68
N LYS A 83 6.27 -11.38 19.34
CA LYS A 83 5.19 -11.34 20.33
C LYS A 83 5.53 -10.32 21.41
N VAL A 84 4.61 -9.39 21.68
CA VAL A 84 4.67 -8.60 22.91
C VAL A 84 4.41 -9.58 24.05
N TRP A 85 5.45 -9.95 24.80
CA TRP A 85 5.33 -10.85 25.94
C TRP A 85 4.82 -10.06 27.15
N LEU A 86 3.83 -10.62 27.85
CA LEU A 86 3.55 -10.20 29.22
C LEU A 86 4.66 -10.77 30.11
N PHE A 87 5.44 -9.89 30.71
CA PHE A 87 6.32 -10.28 31.81
C PHE A 87 5.44 -10.59 33.03
N SER A 88 5.33 -11.86 33.39
CA SER A 88 4.79 -12.23 34.71
C SER A 88 5.87 -11.95 35.75
N LEU A 89 5.57 -11.05 36.67
CA LEU A 89 6.26 -11.00 37.95
C LEU A 89 5.38 -11.80 38.89
N LEU A 90 5.90 -12.98 39.31
CA LEU A 90 5.24 -14.07 40.05
C LEU A 90 4.82 -15.25 39.16
#